data_AF-A0A3P9PDZ9-F1
#
_entry.id   AF-A0A3P9PDZ9-F1
#
_cell.length_a   1.000
_cell.length_b   1.000
_cell.length_c   1.000
_cell.angle_alpha   90.00
_cell.angle_beta   90.00
_cell.angle_gamma   90.00
#
_symmetry.space_group_name_H-M   'P 1'
#
loop_
_entity.id
_entity.type
_entity.pdbx_description
1 polymer ?
#
loop_
_entity_poly.entity_id
_entity_poly.type
_entity_poly.pdbx_seq_one_letter_code
_entity_poly.pdbx_strand_id
1 'polypeptide(L)'
;HPKVSKMCRINYVIGDLFTASNHESLAHCVSRDLRMGKGIAVLFKNNFGCTSELKEQKKLVGQCAVLIQGQRFIYYLITKEKASQKPSYNDLRQSLEDMKSHCVENNVKRIAMPRFVEKLLRINTLNSSLFE
;
A
#
# COMPACT_ATOMS: atom_id res chain seq x y z
N HIS A 1 -15.22 26.80 -11.48
CA HIS A 1 -15.88 25.57 -11.00
C HIS A 1 -15.23 25.10 -9.70
N PRO A 2 -15.97 24.87 -8.61
CA PRO A 2 -15.38 24.34 -7.39
C PRO A 2 -14.94 22.90 -7.65
N LYS A 3 -13.66 22.61 -7.41
CA LYS A 3 -13.11 21.24 -7.42
C LYS A 3 -13.79 20.49 -6.28
N VAL A 4 -14.78 19.64 -6.60
CA VAL A 4 -15.36 18.74 -5.61
C VAL A 4 -14.28 17.75 -5.23
N SER A 5 -13.66 17.96 -4.07
CA SER A 5 -12.72 17.04 -3.46
C SER A 5 -13.43 15.70 -3.23
N LYS A 6 -13.13 14.71 -4.07
CA LYS A 6 -13.73 13.37 -3.96
C LYS A 6 -13.26 12.76 -2.64
N MET A 7 -14.17 12.67 -1.67
CA MET A 7 -13.88 12.23 -0.31
C MET A 7 -13.48 10.75 -0.29
N CYS A 8 -12.31 10.46 0.26
CA CYS A 8 -11.90 9.09 0.57
C CYS A 8 -12.62 8.63 1.84
N ARG A 9 -13.27 7.45 1.80
CA ARG A 9 -13.95 6.86 2.96
C ARG A 9 -13.12 5.69 3.47
N ILE A 10 -12.79 5.70 4.76
CA ILE A 10 -12.11 4.59 5.43
C ILE A 10 -13.16 3.82 6.23
N ASN A 11 -13.34 2.54 5.88
CA ASN A 11 -14.21 1.63 6.61
C ASN A 11 -13.34 0.60 7.35
N TYR A 12 -13.63 0.36 8.62
CA TYR A 12 -12.95 -0.68 9.39
C TYR A 12 -13.77 -1.95 9.38
N VAL A 13 -13.12 -3.07 9.02
CA VAL A 13 -13.72 -4.40 8.98
C VAL A 13 -12.85 -5.34 9.82
N ILE A 14 -13.50 -6.19 10.62
CA ILE A 14 -12.83 -7.28 11.35
C ILE A 14 -12.96 -8.54 10.50
N GLY A 15 -11.84 -9.14 10.12
CA GLY A 15 -11.82 -10.34 9.29
C GLY A 15 -10.44 -10.61 8.70
N ASP A 16 -10.38 -11.58 7.79
CA ASP A 16 -9.16 -11.90 7.04
C ASP A 16 -9.04 -11.00 5.81
N LEU A 17 -7.95 -10.23 5.74
CA LEU A 17 -7.65 -9.35 4.62
C LEU A 17 -7.68 -10.06 3.26
N PHE A 18 -7.23 -11.32 3.20
CA PHE A 18 -7.12 -12.04 1.93
C PHE A 18 -8.47 -12.57 1.42
N THR A 19 -9.52 -12.47 2.25
CA THR A 19 -10.92 -12.75 1.86
C THR A 19 -11.61 -11.53 1.25
N ALA A 20 -10.94 -10.38 1.17
CA ALA A 20 -11.44 -9.20 0.45
C ALA A 20 -11.82 -9.55 -0.99
N SER A 21 -12.85 -8.87 -1.50
CA SER A 21 -13.40 -9.17 -2.82
C SER A 21 -12.32 -9.10 -3.91
N ASN A 22 -12.43 -9.93 -4.95
CA ASN A 22 -11.54 -9.84 -6.11
C ASN A 22 -11.65 -8.49 -6.85
N HIS A 23 -12.67 -7.69 -6.57
CA HIS A 23 -12.82 -6.32 -7.05
C HIS A 23 -12.20 -5.26 -6.12
N GLU A 24 -11.42 -5.70 -5.13
CA GLU A 24 -10.64 -4.86 -4.22
C GLU A 24 -9.16 -5.19 -4.40
N SER A 25 -8.37 -4.18 -4.71
CA SER A 25 -6.92 -4.29 -4.69
C SER A 25 -6.43 -4.42 -3.25
N LEU A 26 -5.26 -5.02 -3.04
CA LEU A 26 -4.67 -5.16 -1.71
C LEU A 26 -3.46 -4.27 -1.58
N ALA A 27 -3.17 -3.80 -0.37
CA ALA A 27 -1.94 -3.08 -0.08
C ALA A 27 -1.29 -3.57 1.22
N HIS A 28 0.03 -3.47 1.29
CA HIS A 28 0.78 -3.55 2.55
C HIS A 28 2.13 -2.84 2.46
N CYS A 29 2.74 -2.55 3.61
CA CYS A 29 4.09 -2.00 3.67
C CYS A 29 5.16 -3.07 3.73
N VAL A 30 6.26 -2.81 3.03
CA VAL A 30 7.44 -3.67 2.96
C VAL A 30 8.73 -2.87 3.04
N SER A 31 9.83 -3.58 3.27
CA SER A 31 11.17 -3.07 3.02
C SER A 31 11.58 -3.29 1.57
N ARG A 32 12.47 -2.43 1.06
CA ARG A 32 13.04 -2.51 -0.29
C ARG A 32 13.76 -3.84 -0.54
N ASP A 33 14.38 -4.41 0.49
CA ASP A 33 14.99 -5.75 0.42
C ASP A 33 13.99 -6.91 0.22
N LEU A 34 12.68 -6.64 0.27
CA LEU A 34 11.57 -7.57 0.04
C LEU A 34 11.69 -8.89 0.81
N ARG A 35 12.28 -8.87 2.02
CA ARG A 35 12.44 -10.09 2.84
C ARG A 35 11.11 -10.74 3.21
N MET A 36 10.10 -9.90 3.53
CA MET A 36 8.72 -10.30 3.85
C MET A 36 8.60 -11.52 4.79
N GLY A 37 9.49 -11.62 5.79
CA GLY A 37 9.64 -12.81 6.64
C GLY A 37 8.85 -12.79 7.95
N LYS A 38 8.03 -11.77 8.21
CA LYS A 38 7.24 -11.64 9.46
C LYS A 38 5.87 -11.02 9.22
N GLY A 39 4.92 -11.33 10.11
CA GLY A 39 3.58 -10.75 10.13
C GLY A 39 2.80 -11.01 8.84
N ILE A 40 1.90 -10.07 8.51
CA ILE A 40 1.04 -10.15 7.31
C ILE A 40 1.86 -10.27 6.00
N ALA A 41 3.10 -9.76 5.97
CA ALA A 41 3.94 -9.81 4.77
C ALA A 41 4.29 -11.25 4.35
N VAL A 42 4.36 -12.21 5.29
CA VAL A 42 4.53 -13.63 4.96
C VAL A 42 3.33 -14.15 4.19
N LEU A 43 2.12 -13.74 4.60
CA LEU A 43 0.89 -14.16 3.92
C LEU A 43 0.79 -13.54 2.52
N PHE A 44 1.17 -12.27 2.33
CA PHE A 44 1.30 -11.68 0.99
C PHE A 44 2.28 -12.46 0.11
N LYS A 45 3.45 -12.81 0.66
CA LYS A 45 4.46 -13.60 -0.05
C LYS A 45 3.94 -14.98 -0.44
N ASN A 46 3.23 -15.66 0.45
CA ASN A 46 2.70 -17.00 0.20
C ASN A 46 1.52 -16.99 -0.80
N ASN A 47 0.66 -15.97 -0.73
CA ASN A 47 -0.53 -15.87 -1.58
C ASN A 47 -0.23 -15.34 -2.99
N PHE A 48 0.75 -14.44 -3.14
CA PHE A 48 1.01 -13.74 -4.40
C PHE A 48 2.40 -14.01 -5.01
N GLY A 49 3.33 -14.59 -4.25
CA GLY A 49 4.63 -15.01 -4.77
C GLY A 49 5.46 -13.87 -5.38
N CYS A 50 6.23 -14.19 -6.43
CA CYS A 50 6.82 -13.23 -7.39
C CYS A 50 7.78 -12.15 -6.84
N THR A 51 8.69 -12.51 -5.92
CA THR A 51 9.71 -11.54 -5.47
C THR A 51 10.67 -11.07 -6.59
N SER A 52 10.82 -11.83 -7.67
CA SER A 52 11.65 -11.44 -8.83
C SER A 52 11.03 -10.27 -9.59
N GLU A 53 9.75 -10.36 -9.96
CA GLU A 53 9.01 -9.29 -10.65
C GLU A 53 9.01 -8.00 -9.85
N LEU A 54 8.78 -8.10 -8.52
CA LEU A 54 8.88 -6.94 -7.62
C LEU A 54 10.29 -6.33 -7.59
N LYS A 55 11.34 -7.15 -7.65
CA LYS A 55 12.73 -6.66 -7.67
C LYS A 55 13.08 -6.01 -9.01
N GLU A 56 12.56 -6.52 -10.12
CA GLU A 56 12.81 -5.98 -11.46
C GLU A 56 12.25 -4.58 -11.66
N GLN A 57 11.18 -4.23 -10.92
CA GLN A 57 10.64 -2.87 -10.87
C GLN A 57 11.61 -1.87 -10.23
N LYS A 58 12.63 -2.33 -9.49
CA LYS A 58 13.71 -1.52 -8.87
C LYS A 58 13.20 -0.32 -8.07
N LYS A 59 12.03 -0.46 -7.46
CA LYS A 59 11.39 0.59 -6.66
C LYS A 59 12.23 0.92 -5.43
N LEU A 60 12.25 2.19 -5.07
CA LEU A 60 12.98 2.79 -3.96
C LEU A 60 12.06 3.05 -2.78
N VAL A 61 12.65 3.39 -1.63
CA VAL A 61 11.88 3.88 -0.48
C VAL A 61 11.08 5.13 -0.87
N GLY A 62 9.84 5.20 -0.42
CA GLY A 62 8.87 6.23 -0.81
C GLY A 62 8.10 5.90 -2.09
N GLN A 63 8.38 4.77 -2.76
CA GLN A 63 7.65 4.34 -3.94
C GLN A 63 6.77 3.12 -3.65
N CYS A 64 5.87 2.81 -4.58
CA CYS A 64 5.00 1.65 -4.57
C CYS A 64 5.38 0.70 -5.71
N ALA A 65 5.67 -0.56 -5.38
CA ALA A 65 5.72 -1.64 -6.35
C ALA A 65 4.33 -2.27 -6.52
N VAL A 66 4.05 -2.85 -7.68
CA VAL A 66 2.72 -3.34 -8.04
C VAL A 66 2.81 -4.71 -8.68
N LEU A 67 1.99 -5.66 -8.23
CA LEU A 67 1.74 -6.91 -8.96
C LEU A 67 0.31 -6.92 -9.49
N ILE A 68 0.11 -7.58 -10.63
CA ILE A 68 -1.21 -7.82 -11.21
C ILE A 68 -1.63 -9.24 -10.83
N GLN A 69 -2.77 -9.38 -10.15
CA GLN A 69 -3.34 -10.66 -9.76
C GLN A 69 -4.76 -10.78 -10.32
N GLY A 70 -4.90 -11.36 -11.51
CA GLY A 70 -6.18 -11.41 -12.21
C GLY A 70 -6.68 -9.99 -12.55
N GLN A 71 -7.80 -9.57 -11.97
CA GLN A 71 -8.43 -8.26 -12.23
C GLN A 71 -8.11 -7.20 -11.17
N ARG A 72 -7.21 -7.49 -10.23
CA ARG A 72 -6.82 -6.56 -9.16
C ARG A 72 -5.32 -6.33 -9.11
N PHE A 73 -4.94 -5.27 -8.40
CA PHE A 73 -3.55 -4.95 -8.12
C PHE A 73 -3.20 -5.30 -6.68
N ILE A 74 -1.94 -5.70 -6.47
CA ILE A 74 -1.34 -5.90 -5.16
C ILE A 74 -0.24 -4.85 -4.99
N TYR A 75 -0.44 -3.92 -4.05
CA TYR A 75 0.42 -2.78 -3.80
C TYR A 75 1.40 -3.07 -2.66
N TYR A 76 2.68 -2.86 -2.95
CA TYR A 76 3.80 -3.04 -2.04
C TYR A 76 4.43 -1.66 -1.76
N LEU A 77 3.97 -1.03 -0.69
CA LEU A 77 4.43 0.29 -0.25
C LEU A 77 5.84 0.15 0.35
N ILE A 78 6.86 0.69 -0.31
CA ILE A 78 8.25 0.57 0.14
C ILE A 78 8.54 1.70 1.13
N THR A 79 8.49 1.40 2.42
CA THR A 79 8.58 2.41 3.49
C THR A 79 9.89 2.39 4.26
N LYS A 80 10.82 1.51 3.89
CA LYS A 80 12.14 1.37 4.53
C LYS A 80 13.11 0.59 3.65
N GLU A 81 14.40 0.77 3.86
CA GLU A 81 15.43 0.06 3.09
C GLU A 81 15.50 -1.42 3.51
N LYS A 82 15.59 -1.69 4.82
CA LYS A 82 15.78 -3.04 5.37
C LYS A 82 14.67 -3.44 6.33
N ALA A 83 14.36 -4.74 6.38
CA ALA A 83 13.26 -5.25 7.22
C ALA A 83 13.40 -4.92 8.72
N SER A 84 14.62 -4.78 9.24
CA SER A 84 14.93 -4.44 10.63
C SER A 84 14.70 -2.97 10.99
N GLN A 85 14.57 -2.08 10.00
CA GLN A 85 14.35 -0.66 10.23
C GLN A 85 12.89 -0.35 10.56
N LYS A 86 12.69 0.78 11.23
CA LYS A 86 11.36 1.37 11.43
C LYS A 86 11.01 2.23 10.21
N PRO A 87 9.75 2.18 9.72
CA PRO A 87 9.32 3.08 8.66
C PRO A 87 9.26 4.52 9.18
N SER A 88 9.61 5.50 8.34
CA SER A 88 9.33 6.90 8.63
C SER A 88 7.94 7.28 8.13
N TYR A 89 7.32 8.29 8.75
CA TYR A 89 6.05 8.81 8.27
C TYR A 89 6.15 9.39 6.85
N ASN A 90 7.29 10.04 6.55
CA ASN A 90 7.52 10.65 5.25
C ASN A 90 7.60 9.62 4.12
N ASP A 91 8.24 8.47 4.36
CA ASP A 91 8.34 7.40 3.37
C ASP A 91 7.01 6.70 3.16
N LEU A 92 6.26 6.47 4.24
CA LEU A 92 4.89 5.96 4.15
C LEU A 92 4.01 6.91 3.32
N ARG A 93 4.08 8.22 3.60
CA ARG A 93 3.32 9.22 2.87
C ARG A 93 3.62 9.20 1.37
N GLN A 94 4.90 9.27 1.01
CA GLN A 94 5.32 9.24 -0.39
C GLN A 94 4.86 7.94 -1.09
N SER A 95 5.00 6.79 -0.43
CA SER A 95 4.57 5.52 -1.03
C SER A 95 3.05 5.46 -1.25
N LEU A 96 2.26 6.06 -0.36
CA LEU A 96 0.81 6.19 -0.53
C LEU A 96 0.45 7.16 -1.67
N GLU A 97 1.21 8.23 -1.86
CA GLU A 97 1.03 9.17 -2.98
C GLU A 97 1.37 8.49 -4.31
N ASP A 98 2.46 7.71 -4.39
CA ASP A 98 2.82 6.91 -5.58
C ASP A 98 1.75 5.85 -5.89
N MET A 99 1.25 5.14 -4.86
CA MET A 99 0.13 4.20 -5.00
C MET A 99 -1.13 4.90 -5.51
N LYS A 100 -1.44 6.09 -4.99
CA LYS A 100 -2.62 6.86 -5.41
C LYS A 100 -2.55 7.24 -6.89
N SER A 101 -1.38 7.66 -7.38
CA SER A 101 -1.19 7.96 -8.81
C SER A 101 -1.52 6.75 -9.67
N HIS A 102 -0.97 5.58 -9.34
CA HIS A 102 -1.30 4.34 -10.04
C HIS A 102 -2.79 4.00 -9.96
N CYS A 103 -3.44 4.24 -8.81
CA CYS A 103 -4.87 3.98 -8.66
C CYS A 103 -5.72 4.87 -9.59
N VAL A 104 -5.34 6.13 -9.75
CA VAL A 104 -6.04 7.06 -10.66
C VAL A 104 -5.87 6.62 -12.10
N GLU A 105 -4.64 6.30 -12.52
CA GLU A 105 -4.31 5.86 -13.87
C GLU A 105 -5.04 4.57 -14.25
N ASN A 106 -5.18 3.64 -13.31
CA ASN A 106 -5.76 2.32 -13.54
C ASN A 106 -7.21 2.19 -13.04
N ASN A 107 -7.86 3.30 -12.70
CA ASN A 107 -9.26 3.35 -12.23
C ASN A 107 -9.55 2.39 -11.04
N VAL A 108 -8.60 2.26 -10.13
CA VAL A 108 -8.75 1.47 -8.90
C VAL A 108 -9.59 2.25 -7.90
N LYS A 109 -10.73 1.69 -7.51
CA LYS A 109 -11.73 2.38 -6.68
C LYS A 109 -11.73 1.92 -5.22
N ARG A 110 -11.20 0.73 -4.93
CA ARG A 110 -11.22 0.12 -3.61
C ARG A 110 -9.91 -0.59 -3.32
N ILE A 111 -9.40 -0.36 -2.12
CA ILE A 111 -8.17 -0.95 -1.62
C ILE A 111 -8.45 -1.46 -0.21
N ALA A 112 -8.12 -2.72 0.05
CA ALA A 112 -8.08 -3.28 1.37
C ALA A 112 -6.62 -3.36 1.85
N MET A 113 -6.37 -2.93 3.09
CA MET A 113 -5.03 -2.86 3.67
C MET A 113 -5.11 -3.26 5.15
N PRO A 114 -4.12 -4.00 5.69
CA PRO A 114 -4.11 -4.31 7.12
C PRO A 114 -3.91 -3.03 7.93
N ARG A 115 -4.37 -3.02 9.18
CA ARG A 115 -4.03 -1.93 10.11
C ARG A 115 -2.52 -1.91 10.34
N PHE A 116 -1.93 -0.71 10.32
CA PHE A 116 -0.56 -0.51 10.76
C PHE A 116 -0.42 -0.84 12.25
N VAL A 117 0.45 -1.79 12.58
CA VAL A 117 0.56 -2.32 13.95
C VAL A 117 1.57 -1.55 14.82
N GLU A 118 2.39 -0.65 14.26
CA GLU A 118 3.31 0.14 15.07
C GLU A 118 2.69 1.50 15.43
N LYS A 119 2.38 1.68 16.72
CA LYS A 119 1.88 2.90 17.40
C LYS A 119 1.36 4.01 16.46
N LEU A 120 0.05 3.95 16.23
CA LEU A 120 -0.83 5.09 16.01
C LEU A 120 -0.29 6.15 15.03
N LEU A 121 -0.34 5.84 13.74
CA LEU A 121 -0.70 6.89 12.80
C LEU A 121 -2.20 7.12 12.92
N ARG A 122 -2.58 8.16 13.66
CA ARG A 122 -3.88 8.81 13.46
C ARG A 122 -3.88 9.31 12.03
N ILE A 123 -4.47 8.57 11.10
CA ILE A 123 -4.92 9.12 9.82
C ILE A 123 -6.20 9.93 10.09
N ASN A 124 -6.10 10.91 10.98
CA ASN A 124 -6.86 12.13 10.83
C ASN A 124 -5.94 12.99 9.99
N THR A 125 -6.42 13.48 8.85
CA THR A 125 -5.71 14.37 7.91
C THR A 125 -5.09 13.65 6.69
N LEU A 126 -5.93 13.12 5.80
CA LEU A 126 -5.80 13.52 4.39
C LEU A 126 -6.44 14.91 4.25
N ASN A 127 -5.99 15.91 5.03
CA ASN A 127 -6.29 17.29 4.65
C ASN A 127 -5.38 17.64 3.49
N SER A 128 -6.00 18.39 2.60
CA SER A 128 -5.60 18.84 1.29
C SER A 128 -4.31 19.68 1.20
N SER A 129 -3.50 19.81 2.25
CA SER A 129 -2.36 20.74 2.27
C SER A 129 -1.03 20.15 1.78
N LEU A 130 -1.07 19.12 0.92
CA LEU A 130 0.13 18.67 0.20
C LEU A 130 -0.06 18.72 -1.33
N PHE A 131 -1.08 19.46 -1.74
CA PHE A 131 -1.27 19.96 -3.10
C PHE A 131 -1.72 21.44 -3.02
N GLU A 132 -1.04 22.22 -2.18
CA GLU A 132 -0.77 23.64 -2.48
C GLU A 132 0.73 23.78 -2.74
#